data_AF-A0A4V4NFG8-F1
#
_entry.id   AF-A0A4V4NFG8-F1
#
_cell.length_a   1.000
_cell.length_b   1.000
_cell.length_c   1.000
_cell.angle_alpha   90.00
_cell.angle_beta   90.00
_cell.angle_gamma   90.00
#
_symmetry.space_group_name_H-M   'P 1'
#
loop_
_entity.id
_entity.type
_entity.pdbx_description
1 polymer ?
#
loop_
_entity_poly.entity_id
_entity_poly.type
_entity_poly.pdbx_seq_one_letter_code
_entity_poly.pdbx_strand_id
1 'polypeptide(L)'
;MTNNQDDLNFDVILNIEQQSYQKGFDEAFSVGEQHSYKDGKQFGIQTGFQRFVLIGALKKTCELLEEALQNDGNIESNTKQMSEISDIVKNVNIFYAENANFIHATNSSKDVELYESLIKKIRSKAKVAFARLGYKSLYSELETTCRIISGEIPSTQISSVEEDMW
;
A
#
# COMPACT_ATOMS: atom_id res chain seq x y z
N MET A 1 -26.13 60.98 -29.14
CA MET A 1 -27.14 60.32 -28.29
C MET A 1 -26.68 58.88 -28.10
N THR A 2 -26.00 58.62 -26.99
CA THR A 2 -25.47 57.31 -26.62
C THR A 2 -26.60 56.47 -26.02
N ASN A 3 -27.29 55.70 -26.85
CA ASN A 3 -28.20 54.66 -26.38
C ASN A 3 -27.34 53.49 -25.88
N ASN A 4 -26.99 53.54 -24.59
CA ASN A 4 -26.67 52.33 -23.83
C ASN A 4 -27.97 51.55 -23.69
N GLN A 5 -28.31 50.75 -24.69
CA GLN A 5 -29.09 49.55 -24.44
C GLN A 5 -28.11 48.58 -23.79
N ASP A 6 -28.11 48.57 -22.46
CA ASP A 6 -27.76 47.37 -21.73
C ASP A 6 -28.72 46.30 -22.25
N ASP A 7 -28.28 45.57 -23.28
CA ASP A 7 -28.89 44.30 -23.70
C ASP A 7 -28.74 43.37 -22.49
N LEU A 8 -29.70 43.48 -21.57
CA LEU A 8 -29.94 42.49 -20.54
C LEU A 8 -30.07 41.18 -21.30
N ASN A 9 -29.02 40.36 -21.21
CA ASN A 9 -28.91 39.12 -21.93
C ASN A 9 -29.95 38.15 -21.32
N PHE A 10 -31.19 38.23 -21.81
CA PHE A 10 -32.33 37.47 -21.28
C PHE A 10 -32.09 35.96 -21.39
N ASP A 11 -31.23 35.51 -22.31
CA ASP A 11 -30.81 34.11 -22.41
C ASP A 11 -30.02 33.65 -21.18
N VAL A 12 -29.27 34.55 -20.53
CA VAL A 12 -28.58 34.25 -19.25
C VAL A 12 -29.60 34.09 -18.13
N ILE A 13 -30.64 34.92 -18.10
CA ILE A 13 -31.70 34.89 -17.07
C ILE A 13 -32.60 33.65 -17.25
N LEU A 14 -32.93 33.30 -18.49
CA LEU A 14 -33.75 32.13 -18.83
C LEU A 14 -33.03 30.81 -18.55
N ASN A 15 -31.70 30.78 -18.55
CA ASN A 15 -30.90 29.58 -18.33
C ASN A 15 -30.20 29.54 -16.95
N ILE A 16 -30.65 30.34 -15.96
CA ILE A 16 -30.06 30.38 -14.61
C ILE A 16 -30.00 29.00 -13.96
N GLU A 17 -31.05 28.19 -14.12
CA GLU A 17 -31.11 26.84 -13.57
C GLU A 17 -30.02 25.95 -14.20
N GLN A 18 -29.92 25.93 -15.53
CA GLN A 18 -28.91 25.16 -16.24
C GLN A 18 -27.48 25.61 -15.87
N GLN A 19 -27.25 26.91 -15.72
CA GLN A 19 -25.96 27.46 -15.28
C GLN A 19 -25.65 27.05 -13.84
N SER A 20 -26.65 27.04 -12.95
CA SER A 20 -26.49 26.63 -11.56
C SER A 20 -26.20 25.14 -11.45
N TYR A 21 -26.86 24.29 -12.25
CA TYR A 21 -26.53 22.86 -12.32
C TYR A 21 -25.14 22.62 -12.89
N GLN A 22 -24.77 23.28 -13.98
CA GLN A 22 -23.44 23.12 -14.57
C GLN A 22 -22.35 23.54 -13.58
N LYS A 23 -22.55 24.68 -12.91
CA LYS A 23 -21.64 25.18 -11.89
C LYS A 23 -21.55 24.21 -10.70
N GLY A 24 -22.68 23.71 -10.21
CA GLY A 24 -22.70 22.73 -9.12
C GLY A 24 -22.02 21.41 -9.50
N PHE A 25 -22.20 20.95 -10.74
CA PHE A 25 -21.52 19.77 -11.27
C PHE A 25 -20.01 20.00 -11.38
N ASP A 26 -19.58 21.12 -11.95
CA ASP A 26 -18.15 21.43 -12.11
C ASP A 26 -17.45 21.60 -10.75
N GLU A 27 -18.13 22.26 -9.78
CA GLU A 27 -17.66 22.39 -8.41
C GLU A 27 -17.57 21.01 -7.72
N ALA A 28 -18.63 20.20 -7.79
CA ALA A 28 -18.63 18.85 -7.20
C ALA A 28 -17.58 17.94 -7.84
N PHE A 29 -17.40 18.03 -9.16
CA PHE A 29 -16.38 17.27 -9.90
C PHE A 29 -14.97 17.68 -9.45
N SER A 30 -14.69 18.98 -9.37
CA SER A 30 -13.37 19.47 -8.93
C SER A 30 -13.08 19.11 -7.47
N VAL A 31 -14.06 19.24 -6.58
CA VAL A 31 -13.93 18.84 -5.17
C VAL A 31 -13.74 17.32 -5.06
N GLY A 32 -14.50 16.54 -5.83
CA GLY A 32 -14.41 15.08 -5.88
C GLY A 32 -13.06 14.59 -6.37
N GLU A 33 -12.49 15.22 -7.41
CA GLU A 33 -11.15 14.89 -7.91
C GLU A 33 -10.07 15.18 -6.85
N GLN A 34 -10.14 16.34 -6.19
CA GLN A 34 -9.20 16.71 -5.14
C GLN A 34 -9.28 15.78 -3.92
N HIS A 35 -10.49 15.38 -3.52
CA HIS A 35 -10.70 14.42 -2.44
C HIS A 35 -10.16 13.05 -2.83
N SER A 36 -10.54 12.52 -3.99
CA SER A 36 -10.07 11.22 -4.49
C SER A 36 -8.55 11.15 -4.57
N TYR A 37 -7.90 12.24 -4.99
CA TYR A 37 -6.45 12.31 -5.04
C TYR A 37 -5.79 12.26 -3.65
N LYS A 38 -6.36 12.97 -2.66
CA LYS A 38 -5.87 12.94 -1.28
C LYS A 38 -6.08 11.58 -0.66
N ASP A 39 -7.26 10.99 -0.83
CA ASP A 39 -7.62 9.71 -0.26
C ASP A 39 -6.76 8.58 -0.84
N GLY A 40 -6.55 8.60 -2.16
CA GLY A 40 -5.64 7.66 -2.83
C GLY A 40 -4.21 7.74 -2.31
N LYS A 41 -3.69 8.96 -2.07
CA LYS A 41 -2.37 9.15 -1.45
C LYS A 41 -2.31 8.62 -0.03
N GLN A 42 -3.30 8.94 0.80
CA GLN A 42 -3.35 8.48 2.19
C GLN A 42 -3.41 6.95 2.25
N PHE A 43 -4.28 6.34 1.45
CA PHE A 43 -4.39 4.89 1.35
C PHE A 43 -3.08 4.24 0.90
N GLY A 44 -2.39 4.82 -0.11
CA GLY A 44 -1.09 4.34 -0.57
C GLY A 44 -0.02 4.38 0.53
N ILE A 45 0.06 5.48 1.27
CA ILE A 45 1.00 5.63 2.39
C ILE A 45 0.72 4.61 3.49
N GLN A 46 -0.55 4.46 3.87
CA GLN A 46 -0.91 3.57 4.96
C GLN A 46 -0.71 2.09 4.59
N THR A 47 -1.13 1.66 3.40
CA THR A 47 -0.90 0.29 2.91
C THR A 47 0.59 0.00 2.75
N GLY A 48 1.37 0.98 2.27
CA GLY A 48 2.82 0.90 2.23
C GLY A 48 3.42 0.67 3.63
N PHE A 49 2.99 1.47 4.61
CA PHE A 49 3.45 1.33 6.00
C PHE A 49 3.21 -0.07 6.56
N GLN A 50 1.99 -0.61 6.44
CA GLN A 50 1.66 -1.98 6.89
C GLN A 50 2.61 -3.03 6.30
N ARG A 51 2.89 -2.91 5.01
CA ARG A 51 3.78 -3.84 4.29
C ARG A 51 5.22 -3.70 4.74
N PHE A 52 5.71 -2.49 4.93
CA PHE A 52 7.08 -2.25 5.41
C PHE A 52 7.30 -2.73 6.85
N VAL A 53 6.31 -2.58 7.73
CA VAL A 53 6.36 -3.13 9.09
C VAL A 53 6.55 -4.65 9.05
N LEU A 54 5.75 -5.35 8.24
CA LEU A 54 5.88 -6.80 8.08
C LEU A 54 7.25 -7.22 7.52
N ILE A 55 7.74 -6.51 6.49
CA ILE A 55 9.05 -6.81 5.88
C ILE A 55 10.18 -6.65 6.89
N GLY A 56 10.18 -5.55 7.66
CA GLY A 56 11.18 -5.30 8.69
C GLY A 56 11.15 -6.36 9.80
N ALA A 57 9.95 -6.74 10.24
CA ALA A 57 9.76 -7.77 11.25
C ALA A 57 10.24 -9.15 10.76
N LEU A 58 9.93 -9.51 9.51
CA LEU A 58 10.41 -10.74 8.88
C LEU A 58 11.94 -10.76 8.79
N LYS A 59 12.56 -9.65 8.36
CA LYS A 59 14.02 -9.52 8.31
C LYS A 59 14.63 -9.82 9.67
N LYS A 60 14.16 -9.15 10.72
CA LYS A 60 14.75 -9.31 12.05
C LYS A 60 14.55 -10.70 12.62
N THR A 61 13.38 -11.29 12.37
CA THR A 61 13.08 -12.66 12.79
C THR A 61 13.99 -13.66 12.08
N CYS A 62 14.25 -13.46 10.77
CA CYS A 62 15.19 -14.28 10.01
C CYS A 62 16.62 -14.17 10.56
N GLU A 63 17.11 -12.97 10.85
CA GLU A 63 18.43 -12.75 11.47
C GLU A 63 18.55 -13.49 12.81
N LEU A 64 17.53 -13.40 13.69
CA LEU A 64 17.52 -14.10 14.98
C LEU A 64 17.51 -15.62 14.83
N LEU A 65 16.79 -16.15 13.83
CA LEU A 65 16.78 -17.58 13.53
C LEU A 65 18.12 -18.05 12.97
N GLU A 66 18.78 -17.27 12.13
CA GLU A 66 20.15 -17.56 11.66
C GLU A 66 21.13 -17.62 12.85
N GLU A 67 21.08 -16.64 13.76
CA GLU A 67 21.90 -16.64 14.98
C GLU A 67 21.61 -17.86 15.87
N ALA A 68 20.34 -18.24 16.03
CA ALA A 68 19.97 -19.43 16.82
C ALA A 68 20.50 -20.72 16.18
N LEU A 69 20.39 -20.87 14.86
CA LEU A 69 20.88 -22.04 14.12
C LEU A 69 22.41 -22.15 14.10
N GLN A 70 23.12 -21.02 14.10
CA GLN A 70 24.59 -21.02 14.20
C GLN A 70 25.09 -21.48 15.56
N ASN A 71 24.33 -21.19 16.62
CA ASN A 71 24.66 -21.62 17.98
C ASN A 71 24.23 -23.07 18.27
N ASP A 72 23.36 -23.64 17.44
CA ASP A 72 22.93 -25.03 17.54
C ASP A 72 23.98 -25.95 16.87
N GLY A 73 24.52 -26.91 17.62
CA GLY A 73 25.70 -27.71 17.22
C GLY A 73 25.47 -28.71 16.07
N ASN A 74 24.33 -28.64 15.37
CA ASN A 74 23.90 -29.59 14.36
C ASN A 74 24.10 -29.06 12.92
N ILE A 75 25.35 -29.01 12.50
CA ILE A 75 25.83 -28.29 11.30
C ILE A 75 25.15 -28.71 9.98
N GLU A 76 24.88 -30.00 9.77
CA GLU A 76 24.33 -30.49 8.48
C GLU A 76 22.86 -30.14 8.26
N SER A 77 22.02 -30.24 9.29
CA SER A 77 20.60 -29.80 9.25
C SER A 77 20.52 -28.29 9.05
N ASN A 78 21.38 -27.56 9.75
CA ASN A 78 21.33 -26.11 9.84
C ASN A 78 21.75 -25.44 8.53
N THR A 79 22.57 -26.09 7.70
CA THR A 79 23.02 -25.55 6.40
C THR A 79 21.86 -25.33 5.42
N LYS A 80 20.92 -26.28 5.31
CA LYS A 80 19.74 -26.12 4.42
C LYS A 80 18.80 -25.05 4.96
N GLN A 81 18.57 -25.06 6.27
CA GLN A 81 17.71 -24.10 6.97
C GLN A 81 18.25 -22.66 6.84
N MET A 82 19.55 -22.46 7.02
CA MET A 82 20.22 -21.17 6.81
C MET A 82 20.13 -20.71 5.35
N SER A 83 20.21 -21.62 4.37
CA SER A 83 20.07 -21.23 2.97
C SER A 83 18.66 -20.70 2.64
N GLU A 84 17.62 -21.29 3.22
CA GLU A 84 16.23 -20.83 3.03
C GLU A 84 15.98 -19.46 3.69
N ILE A 85 16.55 -19.25 4.89
CA ILE A 85 16.43 -17.98 5.61
C ILE A 85 17.23 -16.87 4.89
N SER A 86 18.46 -17.16 4.47
CA SER A 86 19.30 -16.23 3.70
C SER A 86 18.63 -15.78 2.41
N ASP A 87 17.91 -16.69 1.75
CA ASP A 87 17.13 -16.36 0.56
C ASP A 87 15.99 -15.35 0.85
N ILE A 88 15.34 -15.45 2.00
CA ILE A 88 14.32 -14.47 2.42
C ILE A 88 15.00 -13.11 2.64
N VAL A 89 16.10 -13.08 3.39
CA VAL A 89 16.87 -11.86 3.70
C VAL A 89 17.36 -11.18 2.41
N LYS A 90 17.86 -11.95 1.42
CA LYS A 90 18.25 -11.41 0.11
C LYS A 90 17.09 -10.74 -0.61
N ASN A 91 15.90 -11.35 -0.62
CA ASN A 91 14.72 -10.75 -1.26
C ASN A 91 14.26 -9.49 -0.51
N VAL A 92 14.38 -9.47 0.82
CA VAL A 92 14.07 -8.28 1.63
C VAL A 92 15.08 -7.16 1.40
N ASN A 93 16.37 -7.47 1.21
CA ASN A 93 17.41 -6.47 0.96
C ASN A 93 17.23 -5.72 -0.37
N ILE A 94 16.44 -6.25 -1.31
CA ILE A 94 16.03 -5.52 -2.53
C ILE A 94 15.32 -4.20 -2.18
N PHE A 95 14.58 -4.15 -1.06
CA PHE A 95 13.87 -2.94 -0.63
C PHE A 95 14.81 -1.86 -0.07
N TYR A 96 16.02 -2.22 0.36
CA TYR A 96 16.94 -1.33 1.05
C TYR A 96 18.20 -1.00 0.24
N ALA A 97 18.54 -1.80 -0.77
CA ALA A 97 19.74 -1.59 -1.55
C ALA A 97 19.58 -0.35 -2.46
N GLU A 98 20.49 0.61 -2.36
CA GLU A 98 20.60 1.81 -3.22
C GLU A 98 20.92 1.50 -4.70
N ASN A 99 20.88 0.22 -5.10
CA ASN A 99 21.16 -0.23 -6.45
C ASN A 99 19.89 -0.22 -7.33
N ALA A 100 20.04 -0.53 -8.63
CA ALA A 100 19.03 -0.46 -9.69
C ALA A 100 17.66 -1.18 -9.47
N ASN A 101 17.48 -1.91 -8.37
CA ASN A 101 16.22 -2.56 -7.99
C ASN A 101 15.55 -1.91 -6.76
N PHE A 102 16.00 -0.73 -6.35
CA PHE A 102 15.30 0.06 -5.34
C PHE A 102 13.88 0.36 -5.84
N ILE A 103 12.90 0.19 -4.96
CA ILE A 103 11.50 0.44 -5.32
C ILE A 103 11.31 1.95 -5.38
N HIS A 104 11.35 2.49 -6.58
CA HIS A 104 11.01 3.89 -6.81
C HIS A 104 9.54 4.09 -6.46
N ALA A 105 9.27 4.88 -5.42
CA ALA A 105 7.91 5.23 -4.99
C ALA A 105 7.29 6.31 -5.90
N THR A 106 7.45 6.17 -7.22
CA THR A 106 7.01 7.12 -8.24
C THR A 106 5.54 6.97 -8.62
N ASN A 107 4.78 6.12 -7.93
CA ASN A 107 3.37 5.78 -8.21
C ASN A 107 3.09 5.34 -9.66
N SER A 108 4.13 4.94 -10.41
CA SER A 108 3.98 4.35 -11.74
C SER A 108 3.35 2.96 -11.61
N SER A 109 2.47 2.60 -12.54
CA SER A 109 1.86 1.26 -12.56
C SER A 109 2.88 0.13 -12.53
N LYS A 110 4.04 0.32 -13.18
CA LYS A 110 5.14 -0.66 -13.21
C LYS A 110 5.76 -0.85 -11.84
N ASP A 111 5.99 0.25 -11.10
CA ASP A 111 6.63 0.20 -9.78
C ASP A 111 5.71 -0.45 -8.74
N VAL A 112 4.41 -0.16 -8.83
CA VAL A 112 3.39 -0.79 -7.98
C VAL A 112 3.34 -2.30 -8.24
N GLU A 113 3.34 -2.73 -9.50
CA GLU A 113 3.32 -4.15 -9.85
C GLU A 113 4.57 -4.89 -9.34
N LEU A 114 5.75 -4.27 -9.49
CA LEU A 114 7.00 -4.81 -8.94
C LEU A 114 6.93 -4.91 -7.41
N TYR A 115 6.44 -3.87 -6.74
CA TYR A 115 6.27 -3.85 -5.28
C TYR A 115 5.34 -4.97 -4.80
N GLU A 116 4.15 -5.12 -5.39
CA GLU A 116 3.18 -6.17 -5.05
C GLU A 116 3.74 -7.58 -5.26
N SER A 117 4.37 -7.80 -6.41
CA SER A 117 4.91 -9.11 -6.76
C SER A 117 6.05 -9.54 -5.83
N LEU A 118 6.93 -8.61 -5.45
CA LEU A 118 8.01 -8.86 -4.49
C LEU A 118 7.47 -9.18 -3.09
N ILE A 119 6.49 -8.42 -2.59
CA ILE A 119 5.87 -8.67 -1.28
C ILE A 119 5.22 -10.05 -1.26
N LYS A 120 4.47 -10.39 -2.31
CA LYS A 120 3.82 -11.71 -2.45
C LYS A 120 4.85 -12.84 -2.45
N LYS A 121 5.99 -12.63 -3.10
CA LYS A 121 7.10 -13.59 -3.14
C LYS A 121 7.76 -13.76 -1.76
N ILE A 122 8.04 -12.67 -1.04
CA ILE A 122 8.61 -12.72 0.31
C ILE A 122 7.66 -13.43 1.27
N ARG A 123 6.38 -13.04 1.26
CA ARG A 123 5.37 -13.62 2.15
C ARG A 123 5.20 -15.13 1.92
N SER A 124 5.12 -15.54 0.65
CA SER A 124 4.98 -16.97 0.33
C SER A 124 6.22 -17.77 0.72
N LYS A 125 7.43 -17.27 0.44
CA LYS A 125 8.68 -17.91 0.88
C LYS A 125 8.80 -18.00 2.40
N ALA A 126 8.54 -16.91 3.12
CA ALA A 126 8.57 -16.87 4.57
C ALA A 126 7.59 -17.89 5.17
N LYS A 127 6.34 -17.91 4.70
CA LYS A 127 5.34 -18.87 5.16
C LYS A 127 5.80 -20.32 4.98
N VAL A 128 6.40 -20.66 3.84
CA VAL A 128 6.90 -22.02 3.55
C VAL A 128 8.12 -22.36 4.40
N ALA A 129 9.10 -21.46 4.50
CA ALA A 129 10.32 -21.68 5.27
C ALA A 129 10.00 -21.86 6.77
N PHE A 130 9.20 -20.96 7.34
CA PHE A 130 8.80 -21.05 8.75
C PHE A 130 8.00 -22.32 9.04
N ALA A 131 7.16 -22.77 8.11
CA ALA A 131 6.45 -24.04 8.25
C ALA A 131 7.41 -25.25 8.24
N ARG A 132 8.44 -25.24 7.38
CA ARG A 132 9.46 -26.30 7.31
C ARG A 132 10.35 -26.35 8.55
N LEU A 133 10.65 -25.18 9.11
CA LEU A 133 11.45 -25.03 10.34
C LEU A 133 10.68 -25.39 11.62
N GLY A 134 9.37 -25.64 11.53
CA GLY A 134 8.51 -25.90 12.70
C GLY A 134 7.98 -24.62 13.37
N TYR A 135 8.36 -23.43 12.90
CA TYR A 135 7.94 -22.13 13.42
C TYR A 135 6.64 -21.60 12.76
N LYS A 136 5.69 -22.49 12.46
CA LYS A 136 4.42 -22.11 11.80
C LYS A 136 3.59 -21.12 12.65
N SER A 137 3.54 -21.33 13.96
CA SER A 137 2.84 -20.43 14.89
C SER A 137 3.51 -19.06 14.94
N LEU A 138 4.84 -19.04 15.03
CA LEU A 138 5.63 -17.80 15.06
C LEU A 138 5.36 -16.90 13.85
N TYR A 139 5.30 -17.46 12.63
CA TYR A 139 4.95 -16.68 11.45
C TYR A 139 3.54 -16.07 11.56
N SER A 140 2.57 -16.84 12.04
CA SER A 140 1.19 -16.37 12.22
C SER A 140 1.09 -15.28 13.28
N GLU A 141 1.75 -15.46 14.42
CA GLU A 141 1.79 -14.49 15.52
C GLU A 141 2.50 -13.19 15.10
N LEU A 142 3.58 -13.31 14.33
CA LEU A 142 4.29 -12.17 13.75
C LEU A 142 3.38 -11.36 12.82
N GLU A 143 2.67 -12.04 11.92
CA GLU A 143 1.74 -11.38 10.98
C GLU A 143 0.61 -10.67 11.72
N THR A 144 0.02 -11.32 12.74
CA THR A 144 -1.02 -10.72 13.60
C THR A 144 -0.49 -9.51 14.35
N THR A 145 0.70 -9.61 14.95
CA THR A 145 1.32 -8.51 15.70
C THR A 145 1.63 -7.32 14.80
N CYS A 146 2.19 -7.57 13.62
CA CYS A 146 2.44 -6.51 12.64
C CYS A 146 1.14 -5.84 12.21
N ARG A 147 0.05 -6.60 12.02
CA ARG A 147 -1.26 -6.05 11.69
C ARG A 147 -1.83 -5.18 12.81
N ILE A 148 -1.71 -5.59 14.07
CA ILE A 148 -2.14 -4.78 15.22
C ILE A 148 -1.35 -3.48 15.30
N ILE A 149 -0.02 -3.53 15.14
CA ILE A 149 0.85 -2.35 15.23
C ILE A 149 0.60 -1.36 14.09
N SER A 150 0.43 -1.88 12.87
CA SER A 150 0.24 -1.05 11.68
C SER A 150 -1.20 -0.59 11.45
N GLY A 151 -2.14 -1.08 12.25
CA GLY A 151 -3.57 -0.93 12.04
C GLY A 151 -4.08 -1.82 10.91
N GLU A 152 -5.33 -2.28 11.00
CA GLU A 152 -5.98 -2.99 9.90
C GLU A 152 -6.69 -1.98 9.01
N ILE A 153 -6.30 -1.96 7.72
CA ILE A 153 -7.02 -1.19 6.72
C ILE A 153 -7.79 -2.19 5.88
N PRO A 154 -9.11 -2.29 6.08
CA PRO A 154 -9.92 -3.14 5.23
C PRO A 154 -9.78 -2.64 3.79
N SER A 155 -9.39 -3.54 2.89
CA SER A 155 -9.30 -3.27 1.44
C SER A 155 -10.64 -2.88 0.81
N THR A 156 -11.74 -2.95 1.57
CA THR A 156 -13.12 -2.77 1.12
C THR A 156 -13.78 -1.44 1.55
N GLN A 157 -13.12 -0.55 2.30
CA GLN A 157 -13.74 0.71 2.74
C GLN A 157 -13.61 1.89 1.77
N ILE A 158 -13.19 1.66 0.52
CA ILE A 158 -13.20 2.70 -0.51
C ILE A 158 -14.57 2.76 -1.24
N SER A 159 -15.46 1.76 -1.06
CA SER A 159 -16.71 1.64 -1.83
C SER A 159 -18.01 1.72 -1.01
N SER A 160 -18.04 2.34 0.17
CA SER A 160 -19.29 2.37 0.96
C SER A 160 -19.53 3.66 1.75
N VAL A 161 -19.27 4.81 1.13
CA VAL A 161 -19.92 6.06 1.56
C VAL A 161 -20.77 6.57 0.38
N GLU A 162 -21.75 5.75 0.00
CA GLU A 162 -22.93 6.17 -0.78
C GLU A 162 -24.14 6.42 0.15
N GLU A 163 -23.92 6.53 1.46
CA GLU A 163 -24.96 6.97 2.39
C GLU A 163 -24.77 8.47 2.66
N ASP A 164 -25.86 9.22 2.43
CA ASP A 164 -26.06 10.66 2.62
C ASP A 164 -25.67 11.59 1.45
N MET A 165 -26.20 11.29 0.26
CA MET A 165 -26.60 12.36 -0.68
C MET A 165 -28.09 12.25 -1.00
N TRP A 166 -28.91 12.63 -0.02
CA TRP A 166 -30.24 13.20 -0.23
C TRP A 166 -30.27 14.60 0.38
#